data_AF-A0A0S3TWV3-F1
#
_entry.id   AF-A0A0S3TWV3-F1
#
_cell.length_a   1.000
_cell.length_b   1.000
_cell.length_c   1.000
_cell.angle_alpha   90.00
_cell.angle_beta   90.00
_cell.angle_gamma   90.00
#
_symmetry.space_group_name_H-M   'P 1'
#
loop_
_entity.id
_entity.type
_entity.pdbx_description
1 polymer ?
#
loop_
_entity_poly.entity_id
_entity_poly.type
_entity_poly.pdbx_seq_one_letter_code
_entity_poly.pdbx_strand_id
1 'polypeptide(L)' 'MPELVLATPALWYPGQDESEWQAELQAMMDRALVTSEFLKGNVATDVFLDCIAEEYGDPLQVAEAWEPELEPCLILL' A
#
# COMPACT_ATOMS: atom_id res chain seq x y z
N MET A 1 7.58 4.57 20.47
CA MET A 1 6.58 4.10 19.49
C MET A 1 6.16 2.70 19.92
N PRO A 2 4.87 2.33 19.85
CA PRO A 2 4.48 0.93 20.05
C PRO A 2 5.23 0.07 19.02
N GLU A 3 5.76 -1.08 19.42
CA GLU A 3 6.26 -2.07 18.46
C GLU A 3 5.10 -2.46 17.54
N LEU A 4 5.15 -2.01 16.29
CA LEU A 4 4.30 -2.57 15.24
C LEU A 4 4.81 -3.98 14.98
N VAL A 5 4.18 -4.96 15.61
CA VAL A 5 4.22 -6.34 15.12
C VAL A 5 3.52 -6.32 13.78
N LEU A 6 4.28 -6.32 12.69
CA LEU A 6 3.75 -6.43 11.34
C LEU A 6 2.95 -7.73 11.28
N ALA A 7 1.62 -7.62 11.32
CA ALA A 7 0.74 -8.77 11.11
C ALA A 7 0.85 -9.31 9.68
N THR A 8 1.31 -8.46 8.75
CA THR A 8 1.54 -8.80 7.35
C THR A 8 3.02 -9.11 7.14
N PRO A 9 3.37 -10.27 6.56
CA PRO A 9 4.75 -10.56 6.20
C PRO A 9 5.25 -9.54 5.17
N ALA A 10 6.46 -9.05 5.37
CA ALA A 10 7.12 -8.17 4.42
C ALA A 10 8.11 -8.99 3.56
N LEU A 11 8.19 -8.68 2.26
CA LEU A 11 8.94 -9.46 1.27
C LEU A 11 10.25 -8.76 0.90
N TRP A 12 11.39 -9.37 1.21
CA TRP A 12 12.69 -8.91 0.74
C TRP A 12 13.02 -9.56 -0.61
N TYR A 13 13.19 -8.76 -1.66
CA TYR A 13 13.47 -9.27 -3.00
C TYR A 13 14.98 -9.52 -3.26
N PRO A 14 15.36 -10.56 -4.04
CA PRO A 14 16.75 -10.77 -4.42
C PRO A 14 17.35 -9.55 -5.12
N GLY A 15 18.46 -9.04 -4.60
CA GLY A 15 19.14 -7.85 -5.14
C GLY A 15 18.71 -6.52 -4.53
N GLN A 16 17.66 -6.51 -3.69
CA GLN A 16 17.24 -5.32 -2.95
C GLN A 16 18.24 -5.02 -1.83
N ASP A 17 18.66 -3.76 -1.74
CA ASP A 17 19.51 -3.30 -0.64
C ASP A 17 18.69 -2.93 0.61
N GLU A 18 19.37 -2.76 1.74
CA GLU A 18 18.71 -2.47 3.02
C GLU A 18 17.99 -1.12 3.01
N SER A 19 18.48 -0.13 2.25
CA SER A 19 17.85 1.19 2.18
C SER A 19 16.56 1.17 1.36
N GLU A 20 16.57 0.44 0.24
CA GLU A 20 15.39 0.16 -0.57
C GLU A 20 14.35 -0.62 0.25
N TRP A 21 14.80 -1.61 1.03
CA TRP A 21 13.95 -2.37 1.93
C TRP A 21 13.28 -1.50 2.99
N GLN A 22 14.04 -0.63 3.67
CA GLN A 22 13.50 0.27 4.69
C GLN A 22 12.53 1.29 4.10
N ALA A 23 12.80 1.79 2.89
CA ALA A 23 11.90 2.70 2.18
C ALA A 23 10.55 2.02 1.86
N GLU A 24 10.58 0.78 1.36
CA GLU A 24 9.37 0.01 1.10
C GLU A 24 8.58 -0.29 2.38
N LEU A 25 9.29 -0.66 3.45
CA LEU A 25 8.66 -0.93 4.74
C LEU A 25 7.95 0.32 5.30
N GLN A 26 8.62 1.47 5.24
CA GLN A 26 8.04 2.75 5.64
C GLN A 26 6.82 3.09 4.80
N ALA A 27 6.90 2.94 3.47
CA ALA A 27 5.77 3.17 2.58
C ALA A 27 4.58 2.23 2.87
N MET A 28 4.84 0.96 3.24
CA MET A 28 3.78 0.04 3.70
C MET A 28 3.11 0.52 4.99
N MET A 29 3.88 0.99 5.95
CA MET A 29 3.37 1.51 7.22
C MET A 29 2.51 2.77 7.02
N ASP A 30 2.97 3.70 6.17
CA ASP A 30 2.25 4.94 5.89
C ASP A 30 0.90 4.66 5.21
N ARG A 31 0.87 3.75 4.22
CA ARG A 31 -0.37 3.28 3.60
C ARG A 31 -1.34 2.67 4.61
N ALA A 32 -0.84 1.82 5.51
CA ALA A 32 -1.65 1.17 6.52
C ALA A 32 -2.27 2.19 7.51
N LEU A 33 -1.49 3.20 7.91
CA LEU A 33 -1.95 4.26 8.79
C LEU A 33 -3.03 5.12 8.14
N VAL A 34 -2.77 5.63 6.93
CA VAL A 34 -3.71 6.46 6.17
C VAL A 34 -5.02 5.70 5.91
N THR A 35 -4.93 4.44 5.50
CA THR A 35 -6.11 3.57 5.31
C THR A 35 -6.87 3.36 6.62
N SER A 36 -6.17 3.15 7.74
CA SER A 36 -6.81 2.97 9.05
C SER A 36 -7.58 4.21 9.49
N GLU A 37 -7.00 5.40 9.31
CA GLU A 37 -7.66 6.66 9.67
C GLU A 37 -8.86 6.96 8.76
N PHE A 38 -8.77 6.63 7.47
CA PHE A 38 -9.91 6.67 6.56
C PHE A 38 -11.03 5.71 6.99
N LEU A 39 -10.71 4.44 7.30
CA LEU A 39 -11.70 3.45 7.74
C LEU A 39 -12.36 3.79 9.09
N LYS A 40 -11.68 4.56 9.96
CA LYS A 40 -12.26 5.09 11.20
C LYS A 40 -13.16 6.31 10.96
N GLY A 41 -13.18 6.87 9.75
CA GLY A 41 -13.92 8.10 9.42
C GLY A 41 -13.21 9.38 9.88
N ASN A 42 -11.92 9.32 10.21
CA ASN A 42 -11.14 10.48 10.63
C ASN A 42 -10.60 11.30 9.46
N VAL A 43 -10.59 10.72 8.25
CA VAL A 43 -10.11 11.35 7.01
C VAL A 43 -11.26 11.40 6.01
N ALA A 44 -11.46 12.56 5.37
CA ALA A 44 -12.45 12.71 4.31
C ALA A 44 -12.02 11.94 3.06
N THR A 45 -12.99 11.43 2.28
CA THR A 45 -12.73 10.66 1.05
C THR A 45 -11.83 11.41 0.08
N ASP A 46 -12.09 12.69 -0.12
CA ASP A 46 -11.36 13.56 -1.06
C ASP A 46 -9.88 13.63 -0.68
N VAL A 47 -9.61 13.90 0.60
CA VAL A 47 -8.25 13.97 1.17
C VAL A 47 -7.51 12.63 1.06
N PHE A 48 -8.22 11.53 1.27
CA PHE A 48 -7.66 10.18 1.12
C PHE A 48 -7.30 9.87 -0.34
N LEU A 49 -8.17 10.22 -1.29
CA LEU A 49 -7.94 10.01 -2.72
C LEU A 49 -6.79 10.87 -3.24
N ASP A 50 -6.71 12.14 -2.82
CA ASP A 50 -5.60 13.04 -3.17
C ASP A 50 -4.26 12.47 -2.65
N CYS A 51 -4.23 12.02 -1.38
CA CYS A 51 -3.04 11.41 -0.78
C CYS A 51 -2.57 10.16 -1.53
N ILE A 52 -3.48 9.29 -1.97
CA ILE A 52 -3.12 8.11 -2.76
C ILE A 52 -2.63 8.50 -4.15
N ALA A 53 -3.30 9.46 -4.80
CA ALA A 53 -2.95 9.89 -6.15
C ALA A 53 -1.55 10.53 -6.21
N GLU A 54 -1.17 11.31 -5.20
CA GLU A 54 0.16 11.94 -5.11
C GLU A 54 1.29 10.93 -4.87
N GLU A 55 1.08 9.95 -3.98
CA GLU A 55 2.14 9.05 -3.52
C GLU A 55 2.23 7.73 -4.30
N TYR A 56 1.11 7.20 -4.79
CA TYR A 56 1.03 5.85 -5.36
C TYR A 56 0.43 5.79 -6.76
N GLY A 57 -0.06 6.92 -7.27
CA GLY A 57 -0.76 7.01 -8.55
C GLY A 57 -2.27 7.04 -8.39
N ASP A 58 -2.95 7.67 -9.36
CA ASP A 58 -4.40 7.89 -9.33
C ASP A 58 -5.15 6.53 -9.28
N PRO A 59 -5.84 6.22 -8.16
CA PRO A 59 -6.49 4.93 -7.99
C PRO A 59 -7.60 4.70 -9.01
N LEU A 60 -8.20 5.77 -9.57
CA LEU A 60 -9.23 5.64 -10.61
C LEU A 60 -8.60 5.23 -11.95
N GLN A 61 -7.43 5.75 -12.28
CA GLN A 61 -6.69 5.34 -13.49
C GLN A 61 -6.17 3.90 -13.36
N VAL A 62 -5.71 3.52 -12.18
CA VAL A 62 -5.28 2.14 -11.90
C VAL A 62 -6.46 1.17 -11.98
N ALA A 63 -7.64 1.56 -11.46
CA ALA A 63 -8.85 0.76 -11.55
C ALA A 63 -9.35 0.59 -12.99
N GLU A 64 -9.23 1.62 -13.82
CA GLU A 64 -9.56 1.54 -15.26
C GLU A 64 -8.57 0.65 -16.04
N ALA A 65 -7.30 0.61 -15.62
CA ALA A 65 -6.29 -0.28 -16.18
C ALA A 65 -6.41 -1.73 -15.68
N TRP A 66 -7.26 -1.99 -14.68
CA TRP A 66 -7.52 -3.34 -14.19
C TRP A 66 -8.45 -4.07 -15.17
N GLU A 67 -7.86 -4.71 -16.17
CA GLU A 67 -8.58 -5.64 -17.05
C GLU A 67 -8.98 -6.90 -16.24
N PRO A 68 -10.28 -7.19 -16.05
CA PRO A 68 -10.73 -8.35 -15.28
C PRO A 68 -10.37 -9.70 -15.93
N GLU A 69 -9.87 -9.68 -17.18
CA GLU A 69 -9.52 -10.86 -17.97
C GLU A 69 -8.05 -11.28 -17.86
N LEU A 70 -7.20 -10.51 -17.16
CA LEU A 70 -5.85 -10.92 -16.81
C LEU A 70 -5.88 -11.78 -15.53
N GLU A 71 -5.80 -13.09 -15.76
CA GLU A 71 -5.82 -14.24 -14.85
C GLU A 71 -5.29 -14.06 -13.40
N PRO A 72 -5.78 -14.91 -12.45
CA PRO A 72 -5.45 -14.89 -11.03
C PRO A 72 -3.97 -15.26 -10.80
N CYS A 73 -3.09 -14.29 -10.90
CA CYS A 73 -1.70 -14.47 -10.51
C CYS A 73 -1.58 -14.48 -8.97
N LEU A 74 -1.50 -15.71 -8.44
CA LEU A 74 -0.62 -16.09 -7.33
C LEU A 74 -1.00 -15.64 -5.91
N ILE A 75 -2.02 -16.29 -5.34
CA ILE A 75 -1.90 -16.77 -3.94
C ILE A 75 -1.49 -18.24 -4.04
N LEU A 76 -0.19 -18.49 -4.11
CA LEU A 76 0.36 -19.79 -3.72
C LEU A 76 0.57 -19.74 -2.21
N LEU A 77 -0.30 -20.45 -1.49
CA LEU A 77 -0.09 -20.85 -0.10
C LEU A 77 1.16 -21.74 0.02
#